data_AF-A0ABD0NX10-F1
#
_entry.id   AF-A0ABD0NX10-F1
#
_cell.length_a   1.000
_cell.length_b   1.000
_cell.length_c   1.000
_cell.angle_alpha   90.00
_cell.angle_beta   90.00
_cell.angle_gamma   90.00
#
_symmetry.space_group_name_H-M   'P 1'
#
loop_
_entity.id
_entity.type
_entity.pdbx_description
1 polymer ?
#
loop_
_entity_poly.entity_id
_entity_poly.type
_entity_poly.pdbx_seq_one_letter_code
_entity_poly.pdbx_strand_id
1 'polypeptide(L)'
;FPGQQAQAARDVNTASLCRIGQETVQDIVLRTMEIFQLLRNMQLPNGVTYHPNTHQDRLGKLQEHLRMLSVLFRKLRLVYDKCNENCAGLDPIPPE
;
A
#
# COMPACT_ATOMS: atom_id res chain seq x y z
N PHE A 1 30.68 24.14 11.50
CA PHE A 1 29.32 23.64 11.82
C PHE A 1 28.93 22.50 10.87
N PRO A 2 29.40 21.26 11.08
CA PRO A 2 29.00 20.12 10.24
C PRO A 2 27.69 19.42 10.69
N GLY A 3 27.14 19.76 11.86
CA GLY A 3 25.93 19.09 12.40
C GLY A 3 24.60 19.49 11.75
N GLN A 4 24.48 20.72 11.23
CA GLN A 4 23.18 21.25 10.78
C GLN A 4 22.76 20.73 9.39
N GLN A 5 23.73 20.35 8.54
CA GLN A 5 23.48 19.70 7.25
C GLN A 5 23.01 18.24 7.41
N ALA A 6 23.48 17.54 8.46
CA ALA A 6 23.08 16.17 8.72
C ALA A 6 21.61 16.07 9.18
N GLN A 7 21.11 17.07 9.92
CA GLN A 7 19.72 17.15 10.36
C GLN A 7 18.77 17.35 9.17
N ALA A 8 19.03 18.36 8.32
CA ALA A 8 18.19 18.67 7.16
C ALA A 8 18.13 17.51 6.15
N ALA A 9 19.25 16.78 5.95
CA ALA A 9 19.26 15.60 5.10
C ALA A 9 18.41 14.45 5.66
N ARG A 10 18.37 14.29 7.00
CA ARG A 10 17.49 13.31 7.67
C ARG A 10 16.01 13.69 7.54
N ASP A 11 15.67 14.96 7.70
CA ASP A 11 14.29 15.45 7.54
C ASP A 11 13.76 15.23 6.12
N VAL A 12 14.57 15.50 5.10
CA VAL A 12 14.23 15.24 3.69
C VAL A 12 14.02 13.75 3.43
N ASN A 13 14.82 12.88 4.04
CA ASN A 13 14.70 11.43 3.91
C ASN A 13 13.43 10.90 4.58
N THR A 14 13.08 11.38 5.77
CA THR A 14 11.84 10.99 6.48
C THR A 14 10.60 11.50 5.75
N ALA A 15 10.59 12.76 5.31
CA ALA A 15 9.49 13.33 4.54
C ALA A 15 9.24 12.55 3.23
N SER A 16 10.31 12.14 2.55
CA SER A 16 10.23 11.32 1.33
C SER A 16 9.64 9.94 1.62
N LEU A 17 10.06 9.28 2.71
CA LEU A 17 9.50 8.00 3.14
C LEU A 17 8.01 8.11 3.49
N CYS A 18 7.60 9.15 4.22
CA CYS A 18 6.20 9.40 4.54
C CYS A 18 5.35 9.59 3.28
N ARG A 19 5.86 10.32 2.29
CA ARG A 19 5.18 10.49 1.00
C ARG A 19 5.02 9.16 0.25
N ILE A 20 6.09 8.37 0.17
CA ILE A 20 6.03 7.02 -0.44
C ILE A 20 5.04 6.12 0.32
N GLY A 21 5.00 6.23 1.65
CA GLY A 21 4.05 5.51 2.51
C GLY A 21 2.60 5.90 2.19
N GLN A 22 2.32 7.20 2.11
CA GLN A 22 1.00 7.73 1.74
C GLN A 22 0.55 7.23 0.37
N GLU A 23 1.40 7.33 -0.65
CA GLU A 23 1.12 6.84 -2.01
C GLU A 23 0.84 5.32 -1.99
N THR A 24 1.62 4.55 -1.23
CA THR A 24 1.42 3.10 -1.10
C THR A 24 0.09 2.76 -0.42
N VAL A 25 -0.32 3.51 0.62
CA VAL A 25 -1.63 3.34 1.27
C VAL A 25 -2.77 3.67 0.30
N GLN A 26 -2.64 4.75 -0.47
CA GLN A 26 -3.62 5.12 -1.48
C GLN A 26 -3.79 4.01 -2.52
N ASP A 27 -2.68 3.46 -3.02
CA ASP A 27 -2.70 2.33 -3.96
C ASP A 27 -3.39 1.09 -3.37
N ILE A 28 -3.14 0.77 -2.09
CA ILE A 28 -3.80 -0.34 -1.39
C ILE A 28 -5.32 -0.13 -1.37
N VAL A 29 -5.78 1.07 -1.01
CA VAL A 29 -7.21 1.40 -0.95
C VAL A 29 -7.85 1.26 -2.34
N LEU A 30 -7.24 1.85 -3.36
CA LEU A 30 -7.72 1.78 -4.75
C LEU A 30 -7.83 0.33 -5.22
N ARG A 31 -6.76 -0.46 -5.02
CA ARG A 31 -6.71 -1.88 -5.40
C ARG A 31 -7.78 -2.69 -4.68
N THR A 32 -8.02 -2.40 -3.40
CA THR A 32 -9.05 -3.05 -2.60
C THR A 32 -10.45 -2.71 -3.12
N MET A 33 -10.69 -1.46 -3.52
CA MET A 33 -11.95 -1.06 -4.17
C MET A 33 -12.18 -1.80 -5.49
N GLU A 34 -11.15 -1.94 -6.33
CA GLU A 34 -11.24 -2.71 -7.58
C GLU A 34 -11.60 -4.19 -7.33
N ILE A 35 -10.98 -4.81 -6.31
CA ILE A 35 -11.30 -6.18 -5.89
C ILE A 35 -12.77 -6.28 -5.50
N PHE A 36 -13.27 -5.38 -4.66
CA PHE A 36 -14.68 -5.41 -4.25
C PHE A 36 -15.65 -5.19 -5.41
N GLN A 37 -15.32 -4.31 -6.36
CA GLN A 37 -16.12 -4.12 -7.56
C GLN A 37 -16.13 -5.37 -8.45
N LEU A 38 -14.98 -6.03 -8.61
CA LEU A 38 -14.85 -7.25 -9.38
C LEU A 38 -15.66 -8.39 -8.76
N LEU A 39 -15.57 -8.56 -7.44
CA LEU A 39 -16.33 -9.54 -6.67
C LEU A 39 -17.83 -9.26 -6.72
N ARG A 40 -18.26 -8.00 -6.58
CA ARG A 40 -19.68 -7.61 -6.70
C ARG A 40 -20.27 -8.00 -8.05
N ASN A 41 -19.48 -7.84 -9.12
CA ASN A 41 -19.92 -8.12 -10.47
C ASN A 41 -19.77 -9.61 -10.85
N MET A 42 -19.03 -10.42 -10.07
CA MET A 42 -18.89 -11.84 -10.34
C MET A 42 -20.24 -12.52 -10.16
N GLN A 43 -20.76 -13.11 -11.24
CA GLN A 43 -21.93 -13.97 -11.16
C GLN A 43 -21.51 -15.32 -10.58
N LEU A 44 -22.23 -15.74 -9.55
CA LEU A 44 -22.17 -17.12 -9.05
C LEU A 44 -22.63 -18.07 -10.16
N PRO A 45 -22.15 -19.32 -10.21
CA PRO A 45 -22.68 -20.33 -11.13
C PRO A 45 -24.06 -20.81 -10.66
N ASN A 46 -25.08 -19.95 -10.70
CA ASN A 46 -26.47 -20.25 -10.37
C ASN A 46 -27.28 -20.79 -11.58
N GLY A 47 -26.59 -21.38 -12.56
CA GLY A 47 -27.18 -22.20 -13.63
C GLY A 47 -27.87 -21.46 -14.78
N VAL A 48 -28.20 -20.17 -14.63
CA VAL A 48 -29.00 -19.43 -15.63
C VAL A 48 -28.13 -18.61 -16.61
N THR A 49 -26.96 -18.12 -16.20
CA THR A 49 -26.06 -17.30 -17.05
C THR A 49 -24.57 -17.54 -16.77
N TYR A 50 -24.14 -18.80 -16.63
CA TYR A 50 -22.71 -19.11 -16.43
C TYR A 50 -21.95 -19.11 -17.76
N HIS A 51 -21.16 -18.06 -18.02
CA HIS A 51 -20.19 -18.03 -19.12
C HIS A 51 -18.78 -18.37 -18.58
N PRO A 52 -18.26 -19.59 -18.83
CA PRO A 52 -17.01 -20.07 -18.22
C PRO A 52 -15.80 -19.20 -18.55
N ASN A 53 -15.69 -18.68 -19.78
CA ASN A 53 -14.58 -17.80 -20.18
C ASN A 53 -14.60 -16.47 -19.42
N THR A 54 -15.77 -15.87 -19.24
CA THR A 54 -15.93 -14.60 -18.50
C THR A 54 -15.64 -14.78 -17.02
N HIS A 55 -16.02 -15.93 -16.44
CA HIS A 55 -15.70 -16.24 -15.05
C HIS A 55 -14.20 -16.45 -14.85
N GLN A 56 -13.54 -17.22 -15.74
CA GLN A 56 -12.08 -17.42 -15.66
C GLN A 56 -11.29 -16.12 -15.81
N ASP A 57 -11.66 -15.23 -16.74
CA ASP A 57 -11.01 -13.91 -16.88
C ASP A 57 -11.11 -13.09 -15.59
N ARG A 58 -12.29 -13.04 -14.97
CA ARG A 58 -12.51 -12.33 -13.70
C ARG A 58 -11.73 -12.96 -12.55
N LEU A 59 -11.67 -14.29 -12.49
CA LEU A 59 -10.88 -14.99 -11.48
C LEU A 59 -9.38 -14.70 -11.64
N GLY A 60 -8.88 -14.69 -12.88
CA GLY A 60 -7.50 -14.33 -13.19
C GLY A 60 -7.18 -12.89 -12.80
N LYS A 61 -8.05 -11.94 -13.13
CA LYS A 61 -7.93 -10.54 -12.69
C LYS A 61 -7.90 -10.42 -11.17
N LEU A 62 -8.81 -11.12 -10.48
CA LEU A 62 -8.86 -11.13 -9.02
C LEU A 62 -7.54 -11.62 -8.42
N GLN A 63 -7.00 -12.74 -8.92
CA GLN A 63 -5.72 -13.27 -8.46
C GLN A 63 -4.58 -12.27 -8.66
N GLU A 64 -4.56 -11.55 -9.79
CA GLU A 64 -3.56 -10.51 -10.06
C GLU A 64 -3.73 -9.29 -9.12
N HIS A 65 -4.97 -8.88 -8.83
CA HIS A 65 -5.23 -7.84 -7.84
C HIS A 65 -4.72 -8.23 -6.45
N LEU A 66 -4.97 -9.47 -6.01
CA LEU A 66 -4.48 -10.00 -4.73
C LEU A 66 -2.96 -10.12 -4.67
N ARG A 67 -2.32 -10.54 -5.77
CA ARG A 67 -0.86 -10.63 -5.86
C ARG A 67 -0.22 -9.25 -5.70
N MET A 68 -0.71 -8.25 -6.43
CA MET A 68 -0.23 -6.87 -6.26
C MET A 68 -0.49 -6.32 -4.86
N LEU A 69 -1.67 -6.57 -4.29
CA LEU A 69 -2.01 -6.14 -2.94
C LEU A 69 -1.00 -6.68 -1.92
N SER A 70 -0.58 -7.94 -2.07
CA SER A 70 0.45 -8.56 -1.23
C SER A 70 1.81 -7.86 -1.36
N VAL A 71 2.18 -7.40 -2.56
CA VAL A 71 3.41 -6.63 -2.79
C VAL A 71 3.33 -5.25 -2.15
N LEU A 72 2.19 -4.56 -2.30
CA LEU A 72 1.97 -3.25 -1.70
C LEU A 72 2.06 -3.29 -0.18
N PHE A 73 1.49 -4.31 0.48
CA PHE A 73 1.64 -4.48 1.93
C PHE A 73 3.09 -4.72 2.36
N ARG A 74 3.87 -5.49 1.59
CA ARG A 74 5.31 -5.67 1.88
C ARG A 74 6.08 -4.35 1.72
N LYS A 75 5.79 -3.59 0.67
CA LYS A 75 6.37 -2.25 0.46
C LYS A 75 6.03 -1.31 1.61
N LEU A 76 4.76 -1.27 2.02
CA LEU A 76 4.29 -0.44 3.12
C LEU A 76 5.01 -0.78 4.42
N ARG A 77 5.19 -2.08 4.71
CA ARG A 77 5.93 -2.52 5.91
C ARG A 77 7.38 -2.05 5.89
N LEU A 78 8.07 -2.20 4.76
CA LEU A 78 9.46 -1.72 4.63
C LEU A 78 9.55 -0.20 4.85
N VAL A 79 8.63 0.57 4.27
CA VAL A 79 8.58 2.03 4.47
C VAL A 79 8.32 2.38 5.92
N TYR A 80 7.40 1.67 6.58
CA TYR A 80 7.10 1.86 8.00
C TYR A 80 8.33 1.57 8.87
N ASP A 81 8.98 0.42 8.69
CA ASP A 81 10.17 0.04 9.43
C ASP A 81 11.28 1.09 9.26
N LYS A 82 11.51 1.56 8.02
CA LYS A 82 12.51 2.60 7.71
C LYS A 82 12.18 3.96 8.33
N CYS A 83 10.90 4.35 8.28
CA CYS A 83 10.43 5.58 8.89
C CYS A 83 10.60 5.53 10.41
N ASN A 84 10.26 4.40 11.02
CA ASN A 84 10.41 4.17 12.45
C ASN A 84 11.89 4.22 12.91
N GLU A 85 12.82 3.60 12.15
CA GLU A 85 14.26 3.73 12.41
C GLU A 85 14.75 5.18 12.37
N ASN A 86 14.29 5.97 11.39
CA ASN A 86 14.69 7.37 11.23
C ASN A 86 14.08 8.28 12.31
N CYS A 87 12.89 7.94 12.81
CA CYS A 87 12.21 8.68 13.87
C CYS A 87 12.64 8.26 15.29
N ALA A 88 13.24 7.08 15.48
CA ALA A 88 13.68 6.58 16.78
C ALA A 88 14.79 7.42 17.45
N GLY A 89 15.40 8.36 16.72
CA GLY A 89 16.36 9.34 17.25
C GLY A 89 15.77 10.73 17.56
N LEU A 90 14.46 10.90 17.42
CA LEU A 90 13.75 12.12 17.83
C LEU A 90 13.19 11.87 19.23
N ASP A 91 13.93 12.30 20.26
CA ASP A 91 13.37 12.37 21.62
C ASP A 91 12.03 13.13 21.57
N PRO A 92 10.98 12.63 22.24
CA PRO A 92 9.73 13.36 22.32
C PRO A 92 10.02 14.71 22.96
N ILE A 93 9.80 15.79 22.20
CA ILE A 93 9.83 17.15 22.73
C ILE A 93 8.77 17.16 23.85
N PRO A 94 9.16 17.42 25.11
CA PRO A 94 8.20 17.46 26.19
C PRO A 94 7.13 18.51 25.86
N PRO A 95 5.85 18.21 26.09
CA PRO A 95 4.79 19.19 25.87
C PRO A 95 5.04 20.41 26.78
N GLU A 96 5.10 21.61 26.19
CA GLU A 96 5.02 22.89 26.92
C GLU A 96 3.59 23.13 27.47
#